data_AF-A0A3A0D3D7-F1
#
_entry.id   AF-A0A3A0D3D7-F1
#
_cell.length_a   1.000
_cell.length_b   1.000
_cell.length_c   1.000
_cell.angle_alpha   90.00
_cell.angle_beta   90.00
_cell.angle_gamma   90.00
#
_symmetry.space_group_name_H-M   'P 1'
#
loop_
_entity.id
_entity.type
_entity.pdbx_description
1 polymer ?
#
loop_
_entity_poly.entity_id
_entity_poly.type
_entity_poly.pdbx_seq_one_letter_code
_entity_poly.pdbx_strand_id
1 'polypeptide(L)'
;MLRRKLTAPAREAAMFGSVILEIAIGLILVYLLLGLICTAINELVAQALSLRSDTLVQGIRNILADPNHEGLARELYNHHLIKAFYKKGQKPSYIPSHSFALALLDIVTRDHTGQVQDLKSAVEKLPNENVKQALRVFVDKAAGNALQVQAQIEQWFNDATDRISGWYKRRIQQITLFFACLVTVLTNADSISIANKLAQDTVLRQAVVAQAEDYLRQTASADSATVNRAMQNLKEVKKIGLTIGWEDDDTSDWQWITKVIGLMLTALAWFDLLNRMVNLRSSGKAPPAPAEPATAKPQK
;
A
#
# COMPACT_ATOMS: atom_id res chain seq x y z
N MET A 1 21.63 6.76 -69.77
CA MET A 1 20.21 6.98 -69.38
C MET A 1 19.52 5.64 -69.21
N LEU A 2 19.21 5.19 -67.99
CA LEU A 2 18.12 4.24 -67.70
C LEU A 2 17.94 4.12 -66.18
N ARG A 3 17.03 4.93 -65.63
CA ARG A 3 16.53 4.83 -64.25
C ARG A 3 15.57 3.65 -64.17
N ARG A 4 15.95 2.56 -63.48
CA ARG A 4 14.97 1.62 -62.92
C ARG A 4 14.65 2.07 -61.49
N LYS A 5 13.44 2.61 -61.31
CA LYS A 5 12.88 2.96 -60.00
C LYS A 5 12.71 1.67 -59.19
N LEU A 6 13.44 1.55 -58.10
CA LEU A 6 13.12 0.63 -57.01
C LEU A 6 11.94 1.23 -56.25
N THR A 7 10.74 0.72 -56.49
CA THR A 7 9.59 0.96 -55.60
C THR A 7 9.82 0.13 -54.35
N ALA A 8 10.15 0.79 -53.23
CA ALA A 8 10.09 0.18 -51.93
C ALA A 8 8.63 -0.24 -51.64
N PRO A 9 8.37 -1.43 -51.06
CA PRO A 9 7.04 -1.77 -50.62
C PRO A 9 6.66 -0.81 -49.48
N ALA A 10 5.53 -0.13 -49.65
CA ALA A 10 4.88 0.60 -48.57
C ALA A 10 4.73 -0.38 -47.39
N ARG A 11 5.43 -0.11 -46.30
CA ARG A 11 5.01 -0.61 -44.99
C ARG A 11 3.74 0.14 -44.64
N GLU A 12 2.62 -0.27 -45.24
CA GLU A 12 1.32 -0.22 -44.58
C GLU A 12 1.44 -1.16 -43.36
N ALA A 13 2.10 -0.67 -42.33
CA ALA A 13 1.97 -1.25 -41.01
C ALA A 13 0.50 -1.12 -40.66
N ALA A 14 -0.16 -2.27 -40.51
CA ALA A 14 -1.55 -2.43 -40.15
C ALA A 14 -2.00 -1.33 -39.17
N MET A 15 -2.70 -0.32 -39.70
CA MET A 15 -3.41 0.67 -38.90
C MET A 15 -4.53 -0.08 -38.18
N PHE A 16 -4.43 -0.24 -36.86
CA PHE A 16 -5.48 -0.84 -36.06
C PHE A 16 -6.76 -0.04 -36.29
N GLY A 17 -7.72 -0.63 -37.02
CA GLY A 17 -8.82 0.06 -37.71
C GLY A 17 -9.90 0.72 -36.84
N SER A 18 -9.56 1.21 -35.65
CA SER A 18 -10.46 2.05 -34.85
C SER A 18 -9.67 3.13 -34.11
N VAL A 19 -9.87 4.39 -34.53
CA VAL A 19 -9.36 5.59 -33.86
C VAL A 19 -9.67 5.59 -32.35
N ILE A 20 -10.82 5.03 -31.98
CA ILE A 20 -11.28 4.93 -30.59
C ILE A 20 -10.37 4.01 -29.77
N LEU A 21 -9.90 2.90 -30.36
CA LEU A 21 -9.01 1.96 -29.68
C LEU A 21 -7.64 2.59 -29.41
N GLU A 22 -7.10 3.33 -30.38
CA GLU A 22 -5.81 4.02 -30.23
C GLU A 22 -5.87 5.12 -29.15
N ILE A 23 -6.97 5.89 -29.10
CA ILE A 23 -7.20 6.86 -28.02
C ILE A 23 -7.27 6.16 -26.66
N ALA A 24 -7.99 5.02 -26.58
CA ALA A 24 -8.09 4.26 -25.34
C ALA A 24 -6.73 3.74 -24.87
N ILE A 25 -5.89 3.23 -25.78
CA ILE A 25 -4.52 2.81 -25.47
C ILE A 25 -3.69 3.98 -24.92
N GLY A 26 -3.80 5.16 -25.53
CA GLY A 26 -3.09 6.35 -25.06
C GLY A 26 -3.53 6.80 -23.66
N LEU A 27 -4.84 6.81 -23.38
CA LEU A 27 -5.36 7.11 -22.04
C LEU A 27 -4.89 6.08 -21.00
N ILE A 28 -4.88 4.78 -21.36
CA ILE A 28 -4.37 3.73 -20.48
C ILE A 28 -2.88 3.97 -20.17
N LEU A 29 -2.05 4.28 -21.18
CA LEU A 29 -0.63 4.56 -20.96
C LEU A 29 -0.44 5.76 -20.02
N VAL A 30 -1.19 6.83 -20.22
CA VAL A 30 -1.17 7.99 -19.31
C VAL A 30 -1.51 7.56 -17.89
N TYR A 31 -2.63 6.85 -17.67
CA TYR A 31 -2.99 6.40 -16.32
C TYR A 31 -1.96 5.45 -15.71
N LEU A 32 -1.26 4.63 -16.50
CA LEU A 32 -0.16 3.80 -16.02
C LEU A 32 1.01 4.65 -15.52
N LEU A 33 1.43 5.67 -16.29
CA LEU A 33 2.51 6.58 -15.88
C LEU A 33 2.14 7.35 -14.61
N LEU A 34 0.90 7.83 -14.53
CA LEU A 34 0.35 8.49 -13.35
C LEU A 34 0.32 7.54 -12.13
N GLY A 35 -0.07 6.28 -12.32
CA GLY A 35 0.00 5.24 -11.29
C GLY A 35 1.41 4.99 -10.74
N LEU A 36 2.44 5.04 -11.60
CA LEU A 36 3.85 4.93 -11.19
C LEU A 36 4.28 6.09 -10.31
N ILE A 37 3.93 7.32 -10.69
CA ILE A 37 4.18 8.52 -9.87
C ILE A 37 3.58 8.32 -8.48
N CYS A 38 2.37 7.76 -8.40
CA CYS A 38 1.79 7.55 -7.09
C CYS A 38 2.42 6.43 -6.29
N THR A 39 2.89 5.36 -6.93
CA THR A 39 3.65 4.34 -6.20
C THR A 39 4.88 4.99 -5.54
N ALA A 40 5.56 5.88 -6.26
CA ALA A 40 6.67 6.64 -5.72
C ALA A 40 6.24 7.59 -4.59
N ILE A 41 5.15 8.35 -4.76
CA ILE A 41 4.64 9.26 -3.71
C ILE A 41 4.23 8.47 -2.46
N ASN A 42 3.47 7.39 -2.60
CA ASN A 42 3.05 6.57 -1.46
C ASN A 42 4.25 5.98 -0.73
N GLU A 43 5.27 5.52 -1.45
CA GLU A 43 6.52 5.03 -0.85
C GLU A 43 7.26 6.14 -0.09
N LEU A 44 7.41 7.32 -0.70
CA LEU A 44 8.07 8.48 -0.07
C LEU A 44 7.32 8.95 1.18
N VAL A 45 6.00 9.03 1.13
CA VAL A 45 5.15 9.42 2.26
C VAL A 45 5.24 8.39 3.38
N ALA A 46 5.13 7.09 3.05
CA ALA A 46 5.24 6.01 4.03
C ALA A 46 6.62 5.98 4.70
N GLN A 47 7.68 6.20 3.92
CA GLN A 47 9.06 6.23 4.41
C GLN A 47 9.34 7.47 5.26
N ALA A 48 8.93 8.66 4.81
CA ALA A 48 9.21 9.92 5.48
C ALA A 48 8.47 10.03 6.83
N LEU A 49 7.24 9.52 6.91
CA LEU A 49 6.37 9.74 8.07
C LEU A 49 6.31 8.56 9.05
N SER A 50 7.02 7.44 8.78
CA SER A 50 7.03 6.22 9.64
C SER A 50 5.64 5.78 10.15
N LEU A 51 4.58 6.11 9.39
CA LEU A 51 3.19 6.07 9.88
C LEU A 51 2.76 4.68 10.31
N ARG A 52 3.31 3.65 9.66
CA ARG A 52 2.98 2.25 9.94
C ARG A 52 3.50 1.80 11.29
N SER A 53 4.78 2.03 11.59
CA SER A 53 5.35 1.68 12.89
C SER A 53 4.69 2.48 14.00
N ASP A 54 4.42 3.76 13.77
CA ASP A 54 3.80 4.62 14.79
C ASP A 54 2.35 4.22 15.08
N THR A 55 1.59 3.84 14.04
CA THR A 55 0.23 3.34 14.21
C THR A 55 0.20 2.02 14.97
N LEU A 56 1.16 1.12 14.71
CA LEU A 56 1.31 -0.12 15.47
C LEU A 56 1.67 0.16 16.94
N VAL A 57 2.60 1.09 17.20
CA VAL A 57 2.99 1.49 18.56
C VAL A 57 1.81 2.06 19.33
N GLN A 58 1.05 2.96 18.72
CA GLN A 58 -0.17 3.52 19.31
C GLN A 58 -1.21 2.42 19.55
N GLY A 59 -1.38 1.51 18.60
CA GLY A 59 -2.25 0.36 18.73
C GLY A 59 -1.91 -0.52 19.93
N ILE A 60 -0.64 -0.89 20.09
CA ILE A 60 -0.17 -1.70 21.23
C ILE A 60 -0.33 -0.96 22.56
N ARG A 61 -0.04 0.35 22.59
CA ARG A 61 -0.30 1.19 23.79
C ARG A 61 -1.78 1.16 24.18
N ASN A 62 -2.68 1.18 23.21
CA ASN A 62 -4.11 1.10 23.47
C ASN A 62 -4.54 -0.31 23.93
N ILE A 63 -4.04 -1.37 23.29
CA ILE A 63 -4.31 -2.77 23.67
C ILE A 63 -3.86 -3.03 25.11
N LEU A 64 -2.68 -2.54 25.47
CA LEU A 64 -2.09 -2.73 26.80
C LEU A 64 -2.49 -1.64 27.81
N ALA A 65 -3.44 -0.77 27.45
CA ALA A 65 -3.88 0.35 28.28
C ALA A 65 -2.72 1.14 28.91
N ASP A 66 -1.67 1.41 28.12
CA ASP A 66 -0.44 2.10 28.50
C ASP A 66 -0.28 3.37 27.63
N PRO A 67 -1.09 4.42 27.87
CA PRO A 67 -1.09 5.61 27.05
C PRO A 67 0.20 6.42 27.17
N ASN A 68 1.03 6.22 28.20
CA ASN A 68 2.30 6.93 28.39
C ASN A 68 3.52 6.14 27.90
N HIS A 69 3.35 4.86 27.56
CA HIS A 69 4.46 3.98 27.19
C HIS A 69 5.50 3.84 28.31
N GLU A 70 5.03 3.68 29.53
CA GLU A 70 5.85 3.57 30.74
C GLU A 70 5.71 2.21 31.43
N GLY A 71 4.67 1.45 31.11
CA GLY A 71 4.38 0.14 31.69
C GLY A 71 4.57 -1.01 30.71
N LEU A 72 3.56 -1.87 30.60
CA LEU A 72 3.60 -3.12 29.83
C LEU A 72 3.99 -2.92 28.37
N ALA A 73 3.59 -1.83 27.72
CA ALA A 73 3.97 -1.61 26.33
C ALA A 73 5.48 -1.35 26.23
N ARG A 74 6.07 -0.61 27.17
CA ARG A 74 7.52 -0.38 27.20
C ARG A 74 8.29 -1.68 27.44
N GLU A 75 7.84 -2.49 28.38
CA GLU A 75 8.45 -3.80 28.67
C GLU A 75 8.38 -4.71 27.46
N LEU A 76 7.22 -4.78 26.79
CA LEU A 76 7.02 -5.56 25.58
C LEU A 76 7.97 -5.15 24.46
N TYR A 77 8.10 -3.85 24.18
CA TYR A 77 9.03 -3.38 23.15
C TYR A 77 10.51 -3.57 23.54
N ASN A 78 10.81 -3.71 24.84
CA ASN A 78 12.14 -4.04 25.32
C ASN A 78 12.46 -5.55 25.33
N HIS A 79 11.45 -6.39 25.16
CA HIS A 79 11.56 -7.84 25.17
C HIS A 79 12.38 -8.37 23.99
N HIS A 80 13.20 -9.41 24.21
CA HIS A 80 14.11 -9.94 23.19
C HIS A 80 13.38 -10.47 21.95
N LEU A 81 12.22 -11.13 22.14
CA LEU A 81 11.40 -11.62 21.02
C LEU A 81 10.83 -10.49 20.15
N ILE A 82 10.60 -9.31 20.72
CA ILE A 82 10.06 -8.16 19.99
C ILE A 82 11.17 -7.33 19.36
N LYS A 83 12.30 -7.18 20.06
CA LYS A 83 13.51 -6.53 19.55
C LYS A 83 14.05 -7.17 18.28
N ALA A 84 13.84 -8.47 18.09
CA ALA A 84 14.21 -9.18 16.85
C ALA A 84 13.56 -8.57 15.59
N PHE A 85 12.42 -7.87 15.71
CA PHE A 85 11.73 -7.24 14.58
C PHE A 85 12.13 -5.78 14.32
N TYR A 86 13.06 -5.22 15.10
CA TYR A 86 13.57 -3.88 14.87
C TYR A 86 14.49 -3.85 13.65
N LYS A 87 14.34 -2.82 12.82
CA LYS A 87 15.20 -2.61 11.65
C LYS A 87 16.04 -1.36 11.85
N LYS A 88 17.35 -1.49 12.03
CA LYS A 88 18.30 -0.36 12.18
C LYS A 88 17.83 0.69 13.22
N GLY A 89 17.36 0.25 14.38
CA GLY A 89 16.85 1.12 15.45
C GLY A 89 15.43 1.65 15.24
N GLN A 90 14.80 1.38 14.10
CA GLN A 90 13.39 1.70 13.85
C GLN A 90 12.48 0.62 14.44
N LYS A 91 11.37 1.07 15.04
CA LYS A 91 10.33 0.19 15.59
C LYS A 91 9.70 -0.67 14.48
N PRO A 92 9.24 -1.88 14.81
CA PRO A 92 8.67 -2.80 13.83
C PRO A 92 7.41 -2.21 13.18
N SER A 93 7.24 -2.50 11.89
CA SER A 93 6.01 -2.20 11.14
C SER A 93 4.96 -3.31 11.23
N TYR A 94 5.33 -4.45 11.81
CA TYR A 94 4.47 -5.61 12.07
C TYR A 94 5.13 -6.47 13.14
N ILE A 95 4.33 -7.04 14.03
CA ILE A 95 4.77 -8.02 15.03
C ILE A 95 3.88 -9.26 14.84
N PRO A 96 4.44 -10.47 14.67
CA PRO A 96 3.66 -11.70 14.64
C PRO A 96 2.92 -11.93 15.96
N SER A 97 1.66 -12.40 15.88
CA SER A 97 0.83 -12.69 17.05
C SER A 97 1.50 -13.65 18.02
N HIS A 98 2.13 -14.69 17.50
CA HIS A 98 2.85 -15.68 18.29
C HIS A 98 3.98 -15.05 19.14
N SER A 99 4.82 -14.22 18.52
CA SER A 99 5.91 -13.53 19.23
C SER A 99 5.39 -12.52 20.24
N PHE A 100 4.28 -11.84 19.94
CA PHE A 100 3.58 -10.97 20.89
C PHE A 100 3.08 -11.76 22.10
N ALA A 101 2.36 -12.87 21.88
CA ALA A 101 1.77 -13.66 22.95
C ALA A 101 2.82 -14.26 23.87
N LEU A 102 3.89 -14.84 23.31
CA LEU A 102 5.01 -15.37 24.09
C LEU A 102 5.70 -14.27 24.90
N ALA A 103 5.96 -13.11 24.29
CA ALA A 103 6.59 -11.99 25.01
C ALA A 103 5.70 -11.47 26.14
N LEU A 104 4.39 -11.34 25.90
CA LEU A 104 3.46 -10.90 26.93
C LEU A 104 3.36 -11.90 28.08
N LEU A 105 3.27 -13.21 27.78
CA LEU A 105 3.25 -14.26 28.80
C LEU A 105 4.53 -14.28 29.62
N ASP A 106 5.70 -14.13 28.98
CA ASP A 106 6.98 -14.05 29.68
C ASP A 106 7.05 -12.84 30.61
N ILE A 107 6.60 -11.67 30.16
CA ILE A 107 6.55 -10.44 30.99
C ILE A 107 5.60 -10.61 32.17
N VAL A 108 4.40 -11.18 31.95
CA VAL A 108 3.38 -11.31 33.00
C VAL A 108 3.79 -12.35 34.03
N THR A 109 4.39 -13.46 33.61
CA THR A 109 4.76 -14.56 34.52
C THR A 109 6.04 -14.33 35.29
N ARG A 110 6.88 -13.37 34.87
CA ARG A 110 8.10 -13.01 35.61
C ARG A 110 7.83 -11.93 36.65
N ASP A 111 8.50 -12.03 37.79
CA ASP A 111 8.58 -10.94 38.74
C ASP A 111 9.88 -10.12 38.61
N HIS A 112 10.06 -9.16 39.51
CA HIS A 112 11.26 -8.31 39.58
C HIS A 112 12.57 -9.09 39.80
N THR A 113 12.50 -10.35 40.25
CA THR A 113 13.66 -11.25 40.41
C THR A 113 13.90 -12.14 39.19
N GLY A 114 13.00 -12.10 38.20
CA GLY A 114 13.04 -12.93 37.00
C GLY A 114 12.56 -14.37 37.23
N GLN A 115 11.90 -14.65 38.36
CA GLN A 115 11.34 -15.98 38.64
C GLN A 115 9.97 -16.14 37.96
N VAL A 116 9.73 -17.34 37.42
CA VAL A 116 8.46 -17.70 36.75
C VAL A 116 7.42 -18.06 37.82
N GLN A 117 6.32 -17.33 37.84
CA GLN A 117 5.16 -17.57 38.71
C GLN A 117 4.05 -18.31 37.95
N ASP A 118 3.16 -18.97 38.70
CA ASP A 118 1.93 -19.52 38.15
C ASP A 118 1.12 -18.41 37.47
N LEU A 119 0.62 -18.70 36.27
CA LEU A 119 -0.01 -17.71 35.39
C LEU A 119 -1.21 -17.02 36.05
N LYS A 120 -2.04 -17.76 36.80
CA LYS A 120 -3.22 -17.20 37.47
C LYS A 120 -2.78 -16.22 38.55
N SER A 121 -1.79 -16.60 39.35
CA SER A 121 -1.25 -15.74 40.41
C SER A 121 -0.55 -14.50 39.84
N ALA A 122 0.11 -14.64 38.70
CA ALA A 122 0.84 -13.57 38.03
C ALA A 122 -0.12 -12.51 37.45
N VAL A 123 -1.22 -12.95 36.82
CA VAL A 123 -2.27 -12.05 36.29
C VAL A 123 -2.89 -11.21 37.41
N GLU A 124 -3.20 -11.81 38.57
CA GLU A 124 -3.83 -11.08 39.69
C GLU A 124 -2.93 -9.97 40.26
N LYS A 125 -1.60 -10.10 40.13
CA LYS A 125 -0.61 -9.11 40.59
C LYS A 125 -0.39 -7.97 39.60
N LEU A 126 -0.96 -8.02 38.40
CA LEU A 126 -0.75 -6.97 37.40
C LEU A 126 -1.24 -5.60 37.92
N PRO A 127 -0.46 -4.53 37.78
CA PRO A 127 -0.91 -3.19 38.16
C PRO A 127 -1.96 -2.63 37.19
N ASN A 128 -1.98 -3.11 35.95
CA ASN A 128 -2.90 -2.64 34.93
C ASN A 128 -4.22 -3.43 34.98
N GLU A 129 -5.27 -2.80 35.52
CA GLU A 129 -6.59 -3.43 35.69
C GLU A 129 -7.25 -3.86 34.37
N ASN A 130 -7.10 -3.08 33.29
CA ASN A 130 -7.71 -3.43 32.00
C ASN A 130 -7.08 -4.69 31.40
N VAL A 131 -5.74 -4.77 31.42
CA VAL A 131 -5.02 -5.96 30.92
C VAL A 131 -5.24 -7.14 31.84
N LYS A 132 -5.28 -6.93 33.17
CA LYS A 132 -5.62 -7.97 34.15
C LYS A 132 -6.97 -8.60 33.84
N GLN A 133 -8.01 -7.80 33.65
CA GLN A 133 -9.35 -8.31 33.34
C GLN A 133 -9.37 -9.11 32.03
N ALA A 134 -8.69 -8.63 30.99
CA ALA A 134 -8.59 -9.34 29.72
C ALA A 134 -7.89 -10.71 29.87
N LEU A 135 -6.72 -10.73 30.51
CA LEU A 135 -5.94 -11.96 30.70
C LEU A 135 -6.65 -12.96 31.63
N ARG A 136 -7.36 -12.48 32.66
CA ARG A 136 -8.14 -13.32 33.56
C ARG A 136 -9.21 -14.10 32.80
N VAL A 137 -9.91 -13.46 31.86
CA VAL A 137 -10.90 -14.13 30.99
C VAL A 137 -10.22 -15.24 30.16
N PHE A 138 -9.01 -15.04 29.68
CA PHE A 138 -8.29 -16.05 28.90
C PHE A 138 -7.85 -17.23 29.76
N VAL A 139 -7.34 -16.97 30.97
CA VAL A 139 -6.94 -18.00 31.94
C VAL A 139 -8.13 -18.83 32.40
N ASP A 140 -9.24 -18.18 32.75
CA ASP A 140 -10.46 -18.85 33.21
C ASP A 140 -11.07 -19.73 32.11
N LYS A 141 -11.06 -19.28 30.85
CA LYS A 141 -11.54 -20.08 29.70
C LYS A 141 -10.66 -21.27 29.35
N ALA A 142 -9.35 -21.17 29.59
CA ALA A 142 -8.40 -22.21 29.21
C ALA A 142 -8.36 -23.42 30.15
N ALA A 143 -9.08 -23.37 31.28
CA ALA A 143 -9.21 -24.49 32.24
C ALA A 143 -7.87 -25.16 32.62
N GLY A 144 -6.79 -24.37 32.73
CA GLY A 144 -5.44 -24.85 33.08
C GLY A 144 -4.53 -25.22 31.90
N ASN A 145 -4.99 -25.08 30.65
CA ASN A 145 -4.16 -25.34 29.47
C ASN A 145 -3.40 -24.08 29.02
N ALA A 146 -2.09 -24.04 29.26
CA ALA A 146 -1.23 -22.91 28.88
C ALA A 146 -1.21 -22.60 27.37
N LEU A 147 -1.28 -23.63 26.52
CA LEU A 147 -1.33 -23.44 25.06
C LEU A 147 -2.62 -22.76 24.62
N GLN A 148 -3.74 -23.05 25.29
CA GLN A 148 -5.00 -22.36 25.03
C GLN A 148 -4.96 -20.91 25.47
N VAL A 149 -4.32 -20.57 26.60
CA VAL A 149 -4.16 -19.17 26.99
C VAL A 149 -3.35 -18.41 25.96
N GLN A 150 -2.24 -18.97 25.49
CA GLN A 150 -1.44 -18.38 24.42
C GLN A 150 -2.27 -18.14 23.16
N ALA A 151 -3.03 -19.15 22.70
CA ALA A 151 -3.88 -19.01 21.51
C ALA A 151 -4.94 -17.90 21.65
N GLN A 152 -5.53 -17.72 22.84
CA GLN A 152 -6.47 -16.63 23.10
C GLN A 152 -5.81 -15.25 23.04
N ILE A 153 -4.58 -15.12 23.57
CA ILE A 153 -3.80 -13.88 23.47
C ILE A 153 -3.43 -13.58 22.01
N GLU A 154 -3.03 -14.60 21.25
CA GLU A 154 -2.75 -14.47 19.81
C GLU A 154 -3.98 -13.98 19.04
N GLN A 155 -5.16 -14.57 19.31
CA GLN A 155 -6.40 -14.15 18.68
C GLN A 155 -6.78 -12.72 19.06
N TRP A 156 -6.71 -12.38 20.34
CA TRP A 156 -6.99 -11.03 20.82
C TRP A 156 -6.09 -9.97 20.16
N PHE A 157 -4.80 -10.28 20.01
CA PHE A 157 -3.86 -9.40 19.31
C PHE A 157 -4.16 -9.29 17.81
N ASN A 158 -4.53 -10.39 17.15
CA ASN A 158 -4.93 -10.37 15.74
C ASN A 158 -6.15 -9.48 15.52
N ASP A 159 -7.21 -9.66 16.31
CA ASP A 159 -8.45 -8.87 16.22
C ASP A 159 -8.17 -7.37 16.43
N ALA A 160 -7.31 -7.05 17.40
CA ALA A 160 -6.91 -5.67 17.64
C ALA A 160 -6.04 -5.10 16.50
N THR A 161 -5.13 -5.90 15.96
CA THR A 161 -4.26 -5.51 14.84
C THR A 161 -5.04 -5.29 13.55
N ASP A 162 -6.11 -6.05 13.32
CA ASP A 162 -7.03 -5.84 12.20
C ASP A 162 -7.70 -4.46 12.29
N ARG A 163 -8.14 -4.08 13.50
CA ARG A 163 -8.70 -2.75 13.76
C ARG A 163 -7.67 -1.63 13.58
N ILE A 164 -6.45 -1.81 14.11
CA ILE A 164 -5.35 -0.86 13.97
C ILE A 164 -4.97 -0.66 12.49
N SER A 165 -4.93 -1.76 11.73
CA SER A 165 -4.67 -1.75 10.28
C SER A 165 -5.76 -0.99 9.52
N GLY A 166 -7.01 -1.07 9.96
CA GLY A 166 -8.13 -0.29 9.41
C GLY A 166 -7.93 1.23 9.56
N TRP A 167 -7.46 1.70 10.72
CA TRP A 167 -7.17 3.14 10.91
C TRP A 167 -6.01 3.61 10.04
N TYR A 168 -4.93 2.83 9.97
CA TYR A 168 -3.80 3.10 9.08
C TYR A 168 -4.26 3.23 7.63
N LYS A 169 -5.07 2.28 7.16
CA LYS A 169 -5.61 2.26 5.79
C LYS A 169 -6.42 3.52 5.47
N ARG A 170 -7.31 3.94 6.37
CA ARG A 170 -8.12 5.16 6.18
C ARG A 170 -7.25 6.42 6.10
N ARG A 171 -6.25 6.54 6.99
CA ARG A 171 -5.32 7.67 6.99
C ARG A 171 -4.49 7.73 5.70
N ILE A 172 -3.95 6.59 5.26
CA ILE A 172 -3.21 6.53 3.99
C ILE A 172 -4.11 6.87 2.81
N GLN A 173 -5.32 6.32 2.73
CA GLN A 173 -6.27 6.67 1.66
C GLN A 173 -6.54 8.18 1.57
N GLN A 174 -6.67 8.88 2.70
CA GLN A 174 -6.86 10.34 2.72
C GLN A 174 -5.62 11.11 2.24
N ILE A 175 -4.42 10.72 2.70
CA ILE A 175 -3.17 11.35 2.27
C ILE A 175 -2.94 11.13 0.77
N THR A 176 -3.16 9.90 0.32
CA THR A 176 -3.05 9.48 -1.07
C THR A 176 -4.05 10.23 -1.96
N LEU A 177 -5.30 10.42 -1.51
CA LEU A 177 -6.30 11.24 -2.21
C LEU A 177 -5.83 12.70 -2.33
N PHE A 178 -5.32 13.29 -1.25
CA PHE A 178 -4.81 14.65 -1.26
C PHE A 178 -3.69 14.83 -2.30
N PHE A 179 -2.71 13.93 -2.33
CA PHE A 179 -1.63 13.98 -3.32
C PHE A 179 -2.11 13.71 -4.75
N ALA A 180 -3.08 12.82 -4.95
CA ALA A 180 -3.68 12.58 -6.27
C ALA A 180 -4.34 13.86 -6.82
N CYS A 181 -5.14 14.54 -6.00
CA CYS A 181 -5.74 15.82 -6.37
C CYS A 181 -4.67 16.88 -6.63
N LEU A 182 -3.68 17.01 -5.73
CA LEU A 182 -2.61 17.98 -5.86
C LEU A 182 -1.83 17.80 -7.16
N VAL A 183 -1.40 16.57 -7.47
CA VAL A 183 -0.65 16.27 -8.71
C VAL A 183 -1.51 16.51 -9.94
N THR A 184 -2.79 16.11 -9.94
CA THR A 184 -3.71 16.34 -11.06
C THR A 184 -3.87 17.82 -11.37
N VAL A 185 -4.01 18.66 -10.33
CA VAL A 185 -4.11 20.12 -10.49
C VAL A 185 -2.78 20.72 -10.96
N LEU A 186 -1.65 20.35 -10.35
CA LEU A 186 -0.32 20.87 -10.70
C LEU A 186 0.11 20.48 -12.11
N THR A 187 -0.22 19.27 -12.54
CA THR A 187 0.06 18.81 -13.91
C THR A 187 -0.98 19.29 -14.91
N ASN A 188 -2.12 19.80 -14.44
CA ASN A 188 -3.31 20.06 -15.25
C ASN A 188 -3.62 18.89 -16.21
N ALA A 189 -3.51 17.67 -15.68
CA ALA A 189 -3.80 16.45 -16.41
C ALA A 189 -5.32 16.30 -16.54
N ASP A 190 -5.85 16.64 -17.71
CA ASP A 190 -7.28 16.53 -18.04
C ASP A 190 -7.48 15.41 -19.06
N SER A 191 -8.15 14.33 -18.67
CA SER A 191 -8.45 13.19 -19.54
C SER A 191 -9.25 13.56 -20.80
N ILE A 192 -10.16 14.53 -20.73
CA ILE A 192 -10.96 14.99 -21.88
C ILE A 192 -10.04 15.77 -22.83
N SER A 193 -9.22 16.67 -22.31
CA SER A 193 -8.23 17.41 -23.11
C SER A 193 -7.24 16.46 -23.80
N ILE A 194 -6.73 15.46 -23.07
CA ILE A 194 -5.82 14.44 -23.62
C ILE A 194 -6.52 13.62 -24.71
N ALA A 195 -7.74 13.18 -24.48
CA ALA A 195 -8.51 12.42 -25.47
C ALA A 195 -8.78 13.25 -26.74
N ASN A 196 -9.13 14.53 -26.58
CA ASN A 196 -9.34 15.44 -27.71
C ASN A 196 -8.07 15.69 -28.51
N LYS A 197 -6.92 15.91 -27.84
CA LYS A 197 -5.62 16.06 -28.50
C LYS A 197 -5.23 14.79 -29.28
N LEU A 198 -5.42 13.61 -28.69
CA LEU A 198 -5.17 12.33 -29.37
C LEU A 198 -6.14 12.07 -30.54
N ALA A 199 -7.38 12.55 -30.45
CA ALA A 199 -8.36 12.42 -31.53
C ALA A 199 -8.01 13.32 -32.73
N GLN A 200 -7.52 14.54 -32.47
CA GLN A 200 -7.22 15.53 -33.51
C GLN A 200 -5.85 15.32 -34.17
N ASP A 201 -4.84 14.88 -33.42
CA ASP A 201 -3.48 14.70 -33.94
C ASP A 201 -3.14 13.21 -34.16
N THR A 202 -3.09 12.81 -35.43
CA THR A 202 -2.75 11.43 -35.83
C THR A 202 -1.28 11.08 -35.58
N VAL A 203 -0.35 12.03 -35.69
CA VAL A 203 1.08 11.79 -35.46
C VAL A 203 1.33 11.57 -33.97
N LEU A 204 0.76 12.42 -33.12
CA LEU A 204 0.83 12.28 -31.67
C LEU A 204 0.22 10.94 -31.22
N ARG A 205 -0.95 10.59 -31.76
CA ARG A 205 -1.63 9.33 -31.42
C ARG A 205 -0.78 8.11 -31.77
N GLN A 206 -0.19 8.08 -32.97
CA GLN A 206 0.69 6.98 -33.38
C GLN A 206 1.96 6.90 -32.52
N ALA A 207 2.56 8.04 -32.15
CA ALA A 207 3.71 8.08 -31.25
C ALA A 207 3.38 7.52 -29.85
N VAL A 208 2.21 7.86 -29.30
CA VAL A 208 1.75 7.36 -28.00
C VAL A 208 1.46 5.85 -28.03
N VAL A 209 0.86 5.34 -29.11
CA VAL A 209 0.63 3.89 -29.29
C VAL A 209 1.97 3.14 -29.37
N ALA A 210 2.94 3.64 -30.15
CA ALA A 210 4.27 3.05 -30.22
C ALA A 210 4.95 3.02 -28.83
N GLN A 211 4.84 4.10 -28.07
CA GLN A 211 5.37 4.17 -26.71
C GLN A 211 4.70 3.16 -25.76
N ALA A 212 3.41 2.91 -25.93
CA ALA A 212 2.67 1.91 -25.15
C ALA A 212 3.15 0.48 -25.48
N GLU A 213 3.39 0.17 -26.76
CA GLU A 213 3.96 -1.11 -27.18
C GLU A 213 5.36 -1.33 -26.61
N ASP A 214 6.20 -0.30 -26.61
CA ASP A 214 7.54 -0.34 -26.02
C ASP A 214 7.48 -0.57 -24.50
N TYR A 215 6.53 0.06 -23.81
CA TYR A 215 6.33 -0.14 -22.39
C TYR A 215 5.95 -1.60 -22.06
N LEU A 216 5.11 -2.24 -22.89
CA LEU A 216 4.75 -3.66 -22.73
C LEU A 216 5.95 -4.59 -22.96
N ARG A 217 6.79 -4.29 -23.96
CA ARG A 217 8.02 -5.06 -24.25
C ARG A 217 9.05 -4.96 -23.11
N GLN A 218 9.17 -3.78 -22.51
CA GLN A 218 10.08 -3.55 -21.38
C GLN A 218 9.58 -4.19 -20.09
N THR A 219 8.27 -4.18 -19.82
CA THR A 219 7.69 -4.74 -18.59
C THR A 219 7.74 -6.28 -18.57
N ALA A 220 7.77 -6.93 -19.74
CA ALA A 220 8.02 -8.38 -19.85
C ALA A 220 9.43 -8.79 -19.38
N SER A 221 10.35 -7.83 -19.25
CA SER A 221 11.70 -8.03 -18.70
C SER A 221 11.68 -7.59 -17.22
N ALA A 222 11.28 -8.52 -16.35
CA ALA A 222 11.05 -8.28 -14.92
C ALA A 222 12.28 -7.68 -14.22
N ASP A 223 12.30 -6.37 -13.96
CA ASP A 223 13.34 -5.79 -13.13
C ASP A 223 12.90 -4.54 -12.37
N SER A 224 13.18 -4.53 -11.07
CA SER A 224 12.59 -3.72 -9.99
C SER A 224 13.08 -2.26 -9.93
N ALA A 225 13.51 -1.65 -11.04
CA ALA A 225 13.95 -0.24 -11.07
C ALA A 225 12.88 0.70 -11.62
N THR A 226 11.62 0.45 -11.29
CA THR A 226 10.43 1.07 -11.90
C THR A 226 10.33 2.59 -11.64
N VAL A 227 10.81 3.08 -10.49
CA VAL A 227 10.68 4.50 -10.11
C VAL A 227 11.68 5.40 -10.86
N ASN A 228 12.95 5.00 -10.95
CA ASN A 228 13.95 5.74 -11.71
C ASN A 228 13.68 5.69 -13.23
N ARG A 229 13.13 4.57 -13.71
CA ARG A 229 12.70 4.42 -15.11
C ARG A 229 11.45 5.24 -15.43
N ALA A 230 10.47 5.34 -14.52
CA ALA A 230 9.29 6.19 -14.70
C ALA A 230 9.68 7.68 -14.83
N MET A 231 10.62 8.14 -14.00
CA MET A 231 11.19 9.49 -14.08
C MET A 231 11.97 9.75 -15.38
N GLN A 232 12.65 8.73 -15.93
CA GLN A 232 13.31 8.82 -17.24
C GLN A 232 12.30 8.83 -18.39
N ASN A 233 11.27 7.99 -18.33
CA ASN A 233 10.21 7.92 -19.33
C ASN A 233 9.39 9.21 -19.39
N LEU A 234 9.15 9.88 -18.25
CA LEU A 234 8.51 11.20 -18.21
C LEU A 234 9.35 12.30 -18.89
N LYS A 235 10.69 12.20 -18.87
CA LYS A 235 11.56 13.13 -19.60
C LYS A 235 11.47 12.94 -21.12
N GLU A 236 11.27 11.71 -21.59
CA GLU A 236 11.07 11.41 -23.01
C GLU A 236 9.64 11.75 -23.47
N VAL A 237 8.62 11.54 -22.63
CA VAL A 237 7.24 11.98 -22.92
C VAL A 237 7.13 13.51 -23.02
N LYS A 238 7.90 14.25 -22.20
CA LYS A 238 7.97 15.72 -22.31
C LYS A 238 8.60 16.20 -23.62
N LYS A 239 9.41 15.37 -24.30
CA LYS A 239 9.96 15.67 -25.65
C LYS A 239 8.97 15.35 -26.78
N ILE A 240 7.96 14.53 -26.54
CA ILE A 240 6.96 14.10 -27.55
C ILE A 240 5.87 15.17 -27.77
N GLY A 241 6.00 16.37 -27.19
CA GLY A 241 5.02 17.46 -27.39
C GLY A 241 3.76 17.31 -26.55
N LEU A 242 3.75 16.40 -25.58
CA LEU A 242 2.72 16.33 -24.55
C LEU A 242 2.97 17.43 -23.51
N THR A 243 2.78 18.70 -23.89
CA THR A 243 2.60 19.78 -22.92
C THR A 243 1.29 19.48 -22.19
N ILE A 244 1.41 18.83 -21.02
CA ILE A 244 0.26 18.57 -20.18
C ILE A 244 -0.26 19.92 -19.70
N GLY A 245 -1.40 20.32 -20.28
CA GLY A 245 -2.37 21.25 -19.70
C GLY A 245 -2.11 22.76 -19.77
N TRP A 246 -0.91 23.27 -20.06
CA TRP A 246 -0.68 24.72 -20.07
C TRP A 246 -0.53 25.26 -21.49
N GLU A 247 -1.64 25.24 -22.24
CA GLU A 247 -1.79 25.98 -23.48
C GLU A 247 -2.89 27.00 -23.21
N ASP A 248 -2.61 28.28 -23.52
CA ASP A 248 -3.52 29.40 -23.29
C ASP A 248 -4.74 29.26 -24.21
N ASP A 249 -5.73 28.49 -23.78
CA ASP A 249 -7.03 28.42 -24.43
C ASP A 249 -7.80 29.67 -23.99
N ASP A 250 -8.23 30.48 -24.96
CA ASP A 250 -9.01 31.70 -24.75
C ASP A 250 -10.39 31.28 -24.22
N THR A 251 -10.50 31.13 -22.89
CA THR A 251 -11.56 30.32 -22.27
C THR A 251 -12.94 30.97 -22.40
N SER A 252 -13.82 30.31 -23.15
CA SER A 252 -15.27 30.54 -23.14
C SER A 252 -15.92 29.90 -21.90
N ASP A 253 -17.03 30.48 -21.41
CA ASP A 253 -17.75 30.10 -20.17
C ASP A 253 -18.24 28.64 -20.10
N TRP A 254 -18.20 27.86 -21.18
CA TRP A 254 -18.57 26.44 -21.15
C TRP A 254 -17.37 25.48 -21.08
N GLN A 255 -16.17 25.94 -21.44
CA GLN A 255 -14.96 25.12 -21.48
C GLN A 255 -14.32 24.92 -20.09
N TRP A 256 -14.55 25.84 -19.14
CA TRP A 256 -14.09 25.65 -17.76
C TRP A 256 -14.83 24.49 -17.07
N ILE A 257 -16.11 24.28 -17.38
CA ILE A 257 -16.91 23.16 -16.85
C ILE A 257 -16.33 21.84 -17.36
N THR A 258 -16.04 21.74 -18.66
CA THR A 258 -15.43 20.53 -19.24
C THR A 258 -14.04 20.27 -18.65
N LYS A 259 -13.27 21.32 -18.36
CA LYS A 259 -11.96 21.21 -17.70
C LYS A 259 -12.08 20.72 -16.26
N VAL A 260 -13.04 21.23 -15.49
CA VAL A 260 -13.32 20.75 -14.13
C VAL A 260 -13.78 19.29 -14.15
N ILE A 261 -14.66 18.91 -15.07
CA ILE A 261 -15.10 17.51 -15.23
C ILE A 261 -13.91 16.62 -15.61
N GLY A 262 -13.07 17.06 -16.53
CA GLY A 262 -11.87 16.35 -16.96
C GLY A 262 -10.86 16.13 -15.83
N LEU A 263 -10.59 17.16 -15.02
CA LEU A 263 -9.76 17.08 -13.83
C LEU A 263 -10.38 16.15 -12.77
N MET A 264 -11.70 16.21 -12.57
CA MET A 264 -12.38 15.30 -11.64
C MET A 264 -12.32 13.85 -12.11
N LEU A 265 -12.56 13.57 -13.40
CA LEU A 265 -12.43 12.23 -13.97
C LEU A 265 -11.00 11.70 -13.81
N THR A 266 -10.01 12.55 -14.07
CA THR A 266 -8.60 12.21 -13.89
C THR A 266 -8.30 11.89 -12.43
N ALA A 267 -8.71 12.76 -11.50
CA ALA A 267 -8.49 12.56 -10.08
C ALA A 267 -9.21 11.32 -9.52
N LEU A 268 -10.42 11.02 -9.99
CA LEU A 268 -11.19 9.84 -9.58
C LEU A 268 -10.60 8.54 -10.13
N ALA A 269 -10.29 8.50 -11.43
CA ALA A 269 -9.63 7.35 -12.04
C ALA A 269 -8.26 7.09 -11.40
N TRP A 270 -7.52 8.18 -11.14
CA TRP A 270 -6.27 8.14 -10.41
C TRP A 270 -6.49 7.57 -9.02
N PHE A 271 -7.39 8.14 -8.21
CA PHE A 271 -7.67 7.68 -6.85
C PHE A 271 -8.06 6.19 -6.78
N ASP A 272 -8.92 5.70 -7.69
CA ASP A 272 -9.30 4.29 -7.71
C ASP A 272 -8.10 3.37 -7.94
N LEU A 273 -7.21 3.73 -8.87
CA LEU A 273 -5.97 3.01 -9.13
C LEU A 273 -5.09 2.93 -7.87
N LEU A 274 -5.03 4.02 -7.09
CA LEU A 274 -4.25 4.05 -5.85
C LEU A 274 -4.87 3.21 -4.77
N ASN A 275 -6.19 3.29 -4.63
CA ASN A 275 -6.91 2.53 -3.65
C ASN A 275 -6.72 1.02 -3.89
N ARG A 276 -6.74 0.58 -5.15
CA ARG A 276 -6.42 -0.81 -5.53
C ARG A 276 -4.99 -1.20 -5.13
N MET A 277 -3.99 -0.37 -5.40
CA MET A 277 -2.60 -0.66 -5.04
C MET A 277 -2.37 -0.68 -3.52
N VAL A 278 -2.96 0.27 -2.78
CA VAL A 278 -2.91 0.29 -1.32
C VAL A 278 -3.55 -0.97 -0.77
N ASN A 279 -4.72 -1.39 -1.28
CA ASN A 279 -5.39 -2.63 -0.88
C ASN A 279 -4.52 -3.88 -1.13
N LEU A 280 -3.82 -3.93 -2.27
CA LEU A 280 -2.94 -5.06 -2.62
C LEU A 280 -1.72 -5.15 -1.71
N ARG A 281 -1.11 -4.01 -1.33
CA ARG A 281 0.09 -3.97 -0.47
C ARG A 281 -0.21 -3.94 1.03
N SER A 282 -1.35 -3.41 1.44
CA SER A 282 -1.77 -3.35 2.85
C SER A 282 -2.34 -4.68 3.33
N SER A 283 -2.77 -5.56 2.41
CA SER A 283 -3.09 -6.96 2.69
C SER A 283 -1.81 -7.75 2.95
N GLY A 284 -1.03 -7.33 3.96
CA GLY A 284 -0.03 -8.20 4.54
C GLY A 284 -0.78 -9.35 5.20
N LYS A 285 -1.03 -10.41 4.43
CA LYS A 285 -1.53 -11.66 5.02
C LYS A 285 -0.56 -12.00 6.16
N ALA A 286 -1.10 -12.06 7.38
CA ALA A 286 -0.38 -12.71 8.47
C ALA A 286 0.09 -14.07 7.95
N PRO A 287 1.33 -14.51 8.26
CA PRO A 287 1.77 -15.85 7.92
C PRO A 287 0.69 -16.84 8.40
N PRO A 288 0.33 -17.86 7.61
CA PRO A 288 -0.65 -18.85 8.05
C PRO A 288 -0.20 -19.40 9.41
N ALA A 289 -1.13 -19.46 10.36
CA ALA A 289 -0.88 -20.08 11.66
C ALA A 289 -0.28 -21.48 11.45
N PRO A 290 0.71 -21.91 12.25
CA PRO A 290 1.22 -23.27 12.17
C PRO A 290 0.06 -24.26 12.24
N ALA A 291 0.03 -25.22 11.31
CA ALA A 291 -1.04 -26.20 11.22
C ALA A 291 -1.24 -26.88 12.58
N GLU A 292 -2.50 -26.90 13.02
CA GLU A 292 -2.95 -27.59 14.22
C GLU A 292 -2.45 -29.05 14.19
N PRO A 293 -1.74 -29.53 15.22
CA PRO A 293 -1.23 -30.90 15.23
C PRO A 293 -2.42 -31.86 15.12
N ALA A 294 -2.40 -32.69 14.07
CA ALA A 294 -3.45 -33.64 13.74
C ALA A 294 -3.83 -34.44 14.99
N THR A 295 -5.06 -34.26 15.45
CA THR A 295 -5.66 -35.07 16.51
C THR A 295 -5.70 -36.52 16.01
N ALA A 296 -4.82 -37.35 16.56
CA ALA A 296 -4.85 -38.79 16.32
C ALA A 296 -6.20 -39.32 16.81
N LYS A 297 -7.06 -39.73 15.88
CA LYS A 297 -8.30 -40.43 16.21
C LYS A 297 -7.95 -41.70 17.00
N PRO A 298 -8.62 -41.99 18.12
CA PRO A 298 -8.44 -43.26 18.80
C PRO A 298 -8.87 -44.39 17.85
N GLN A 299 -7.94 -45.30 17.56
CA GLN A 299 -8.27 -46.57 16.92
C GLN A 299 -9.18 -47.34 17.88
N LYS A 300 -10.40 -47.63 17.43
CA LYS A 300 -11.27 -48.64 18.03
C LYS A 300 -10.78 -50.03 17.66
#